data_AF-A0A2S6R1T7-F1
#
_entry.id   AF-A0A2S6R1T7-F1
#
_cell.length_a   1.000
_cell.length_b   1.000
_cell.length_c   1.000
_cell.angle_alpha   90.00
_cell.angle_beta   90.00
_cell.angle_gamma   90.00
#
_symmetry.space_group_name_H-M   'P 1'
#
loop_
_entity.id
_entity.type
_entity.pdbx_description
1 polymer ?
#
loop_
_entity_poly.entity_id
_entity_poly.type
_entity_poly.pdbx_seq_one_letter_code
_entity_poly.pdbx_strand_id
1 'polypeptide(L)'
;MMADVTFERPTGDRRVGRLMESVPSELRDSFSDAQREALGTGTWRRQSVDIRLSFPFFSDRYFMTIVAGRERRPGLRRKAERVFHPLGTVGNALFMGAVTTVICSVVLIIALIYSSILVP
;
A
#
# COMPACT_ATOMS: atom_id res chain seq x y z
N MET A 1 -13.44 -24.58 16.37
CA MET A 1 -14.17 -24.10 15.17
C MET A 1 -13.21 -23.22 14.38
N MET A 2 -12.43 -23.83 13.47
CA MET A 2 -11.50 -23.13 12.58
C MET A 2 -12.32 -22.61 11.38
N ALA A 3 -12.31 -21.30 11.16
CA ALA A 3 -12.82 -20.75 9.90
C ALA A 3 -11.80 -21.08 8.81
N ASP A 4 -12.12 -22.06 7.98
CA ASP A 4 -11.46 -22.28 6.70
C ASP A 4 -11.78 -21.07 5.81
N VAL A 5 -10.88 -20.08 5.82
CA VAL A 5 -10.96 -18.93 4.91
C VAL A 5 -10.34 -19.38 3.59
N THR A 6 -11.14 -20.07 2.79
CA THR A 6 -10.78 -20.43 1.43
C THR A 6 -10.72 -19.14 0.59
N PHE A 7 -9.52 -18.58 0.41
CA PHE A 7 -9.31 -17.48 -0.54
C PHE A 7 -9.56 -18.01 -1.95
N GLU A 8 -10.78 -17.83 -2.45
CA GLU A 8 -11.13 -18.14 -3.84
C GLU A 8 -10.17 -17.36 -4.76
N ARG A 9 -9.31 -18.08 -5.48
CA ARG A 9 -8.36 -17.47 -6.42
C ARG A 9 -9.17 -16.80 -7.52
N PRO A 10 -9.07 -15.48 -7.74
CA PRO A 10 -9.65 -14.91 -8.95
C PRO A 10 -8.80 -15.42 -10.12
N THR A 11 -9.33 -16.39 -10.86
CA THR A 11 -8.82 -16.78 -12.17
C THR A 11 -8.71 -15.53 -13.04
N GLY A 12 -7.65 -15.43 -13.85
CA GLY A 12 -7.34 -14.25 -14.68
C GLY A 12 -8.56 -13.77 -15.49
N ASP A 13 -9.39 -14.73 -15.91
CA ASP A 13 -10.62 -14.53 -16.67
C ASP A 13 -11.61 -13.55 -16.01
N ARG A 14 -11.80 -13.59 -14.68
CA ARG A 14 -12.73 -12.66 -13.99
C ARG A 14 -12.26 -11.21 -14.00
N ARG A 15 -10.94 -10.95 -14.10
CA ARG A 15 -10.39 -9.58 -14.14
C ARG A 15 -10.47 -9.00 -15.54
N VAL A 16 -10.19 -9.81 -16.56
CA VAL A 16 -10.33 -9.42 -17.96
C VAL A 16 -11.78 -9.12 -18.28
N GLY A 17 -12.72 -9.95 -17.82
CA GLY A 17 -14.16 -9.73 -18.04
C GLY A 17 -14.63 -8.34 -17.57
N ARG A 18 -14.29 -7.95 -16.34
CA ARG A 18 -14.63 -6.62 -15.79
C ARG A 18 -13.92 -5.46 -16.47
N LEU A 19 -12.68 -5.65 -16.93
CA LEU A 19 -11.98 -4.62 -17.69
C LEU A 19 -12.65 -4.43 -19.05
N MET A 20 -13.00 -5.53 -19.73
CA MET A 20 -13.69 -5.49 -21.01
C MET A 20 -15.06 -4.83 -20.87
N GLU A 21 -15.80 -5.08 -19.79
CA GLU A 21 -17.07 -4.40 -19.46
C GLU A 21 -16.96 -2.87 -19.44
N SER A 22 -15.81 -2.32 -19.04
CA SER A 22 -15.56 -0.87 -19.03
C SER A 22 -15.09 -0.28 -20.37
N VAL A 23 -14.78 -1.13 -21.36
CA VAL A 23 -14.32 -0.71 -22.69
C VAL A 23 -15.53 -0.58 -23.64
N PRO A 24 -15.63 0.51 -24.42
CA PRO A 24 -16.64 0.68 -25.47
C PRO A 24 -16.72 -0.53 -26.40
N SER A 25 -17.93 -0.90 -26.82
CA SER A 25 -18.19 -2.12 -27.60
C SER A 25 -17.37 -2.19 -28.89
N GLU A 26 -17.20 -1.07 -29.60
CA GLU A 26 -16.42 -1.02 -30.83
C GLU A 26 -14.94 -1.40 -30.62
N LEU A 27 -14.37 -1.03 -29.47
CA LEU A 27 -12.99 -1.35 -29.13
C LEU A 27 -12.84 -2.78 -28.60
N ARG A 28 -13.87 -3.29 -27.91
CA ARG A 28 -13.88 -4.67 -27.37
C ARG A 28 -13.76 -5.72 -28.48
N ASP A 29 -14.42 -5.46 -29.61
CA ASP A 29 -14.44 -6.35 -30.77
C ASP A 29 -13.17 -6.22 -31.62
N SER A 30 -12.44 -5.11 -31.49
CA SER A 30 -11.15 -4.91 -32.15
C SER A 30 -9.98 -5.67 -31.51
N PHE A 31 -10.12 -6.14 -30.26
CA PHE A 31 -9.07 -6.89 -29.57
C PHE A 31 -9.04 -8.34 -30.04
N SER A 32 -7.85 -8.80 -30.44
CA SER A 32 -7.62 -10.23 -30.71
C SER A 32 -7.57 -11.03 -29.42
N ASP A 33 -7.80 -12.34 -29.50
CA ASP A 33 -7.79 -13.22 -28.33
C ASP A 33 -6.44 -13.21 -27.60
N ALA A 34 -5.33 -13.13 -28.35
CA ALA A 34 -3.99 -12.98 -27.78
C ALA A 34 -3.81 -11.65 -27.01
N GLN A 35 -4.44 -10.58 -27.47
CA GLN A 35 -4.41 -9.28 -26.78
C GLN A 35 -5.27 -9.30 -25.50
N ARG A 36 -6.42 -9.99 -25.53
CA ARG A 36 -7.29 -10.18 -24.35
C ARG A 36 -6.59 -10.99 -23.27
N GLU A 37 -5.88 -12.05 -23.66
CA GLU A 37 -5.08 -12.87 -22.74
C GLU A 37 -3.93 -12.05 -22.12
N ALA A 38 -3.21 -11.26 -22.92
CA ALA A 38 -2.15 -10.38 -22.44
C ALA A 38 -2.66 -9.36 -21.40
N LEU A 39 -3.87 -8.81 -21.57
CA LEU A 39 -4.49 -7.90 -20.60
C LEU A 39 -4.85 -8.60 -19.27
N GLY A 40 -5.16 -9.90 -19.31
CA GLY A 40 -5.40 -10.70 -18.10
C GLY A 40 -4.17 -10.99 -17.28
N THR A 41 -3.01 -10.92 -17.92
CA THR A 41 -1.71 -11.05 -17.25
C THR A 41 -1.24 -9.76 -16.60
N GLY A 42 -2.10 -8.74 -16.46
CA GLY A 42 -1.85 -7.49 -15.74
C GLY A 42 -1.39 -7.75 -14.31
N THR A 43 -0.11 -8.09 -14.15
CA THR A 43 0.49 -8.39 -12.87
C THR A 43 0.74 -7.06 -12.18
N TRP A 44 -0.27 -6.56 -11.48
CA TRP A 44 0.01 -5.99 -10.18
C TRP A 44 0.51 -7.15 -9.32
N ARG A 45 1.78 -7.47 -9.54
CA ARG A 45 2.43 -8.65 -8.99
C ARG A 45 2.46 -8.40 -7.50
N ARG A 46 1.77 -9.25 -6.73
CA ARG A 46 1.69 -9.16 -5.26
C ARG A 46 3.03 -8.72 -4.70
N GLN A 47 3.04 -7.53 -4.11
CA GLN A 47 4.20 -7.04 -3.38
C GLN A 47 4.34 -7.94 -2.14
N SER A 48 5.58 -8.20 -1.70
CA SER A 48 5.81 -9.13 -0.60
C SER A 48 5.16 -8.65 0.70
N VAL A 49 4.98 -7.35 0.84
CA VAL A 49 4.25 -6.69 1.92
C VAL A 49 3.31 -5.68 1.29
N ASP A 50 2.01 -5.85 1.53
CA ASP A 50 0.95 -4.90 1.15
C ASP A 50 0.02 -4.79 2.36
N ILE A 51 0.30 -3.82 3.24
CA ILE A 51 -0.47 -3.55 4.45
C ILE A 51 -1.27 -2.30 4.20
N ARG A 52 -2.59 -2.43 4.21
CA ARG A 52 -3.52 -1.32 4.04
C ARG A 52 -4.30 -1.11 5.32
N LEU A 53 -4.06 0.03 5.97
CA LEU A 53 -4.76 0.45 7.18
C LEU A 53 -5.74 1.57 6.79
N SER A 54 -6.98 1.45 7.22
CA SER A 54 -7.98 2.50 7.07
C SER A 54 -8.36 2.97 8.46
N PHE A 55 -8.05 4.22 8.77
CA PHE A 55 -8.33 4.83 10.06
C PHE A 55 -9.60 5.69 9.94
N PRO A 56 -10.68 5.34 10.66
CA PRO A 56 -11.85 6.20 10.75
C PRO A 56 -11.56 7.29 11.80
N PHE A 57 -10.69 8.25 11.48
CA PHE A 57 -10.42 9.40 12.35
C PHE A 57 -11.24 10.60 11.86
N PHE A 58 -12.17 11.07 12.70
CA PHE A 58 -12.98 12.29 12.58
C PHE A 58 -13.50 12.63 11.18
N SER A 59 -14.79 12.34 10.91
CA SER A 59 -15.57 12.69 9.70
C SER A 59 -15.02 12.21 8.34
N ASP A 60 -13.72 11.99 8.21
CA ASP A 60 -13.03 11.63 6.99
C ASP A 60 -12.39 10.24 7.10
N ARG A 61 -12.31 9.56 5.95
CA ARG A 61 -11.73 8.20 5.86
C ARG A 61 -10.31 8.32 5.36
N TYR A 62 -9.35 8.32 6.29
CA TYR A 62 -7.93 8.29 5.94
C TYR A 62 -7.47 6.85 5.69
N PHE A 63 -6.73 6.63 4.62
CA PHE A 63 -6.10 5.34 4.33
C PHE A 63 -4.57 5.49 4.29
N MET A 64 -3.88 4.54 4.90
CA MET A 64 -2.43 4.40 4.87
C MET A 64 -2.11 3.05 4.24
N THR A 65 -1.30 3.05 3.17
CA THR A 65 -0.84 1.82 2.53
C THR A 65 0.68 1.74 2.67
N ILE A 66 1.17 0.69 3.31
CA ILE A 66 2.59 0.34 3.39
C ILE A 66 2.83 -0.78 2.39
N VAL A 67 3.61 -0.45 1.37
CA VAL A 67 4.03 -1.37 0.32
C VAL A 67 5.52 -1.62 0.46
N ALA A 68 5.93 -2.89 0.57
CA ALA A 68 7.33 -3.26 0.49
C ALA A 68 7.52 -4.52 -0.37
N GLY A 69 8.62 -4.57 -1.11
CA GLY A 69 8.91 -5.70 -1.99
C GLY A 69 10.30 -5.64 -2.57
N ARG A 70 10.75 -6.76 -3.13
CA ARG A 70 12.04 -6.85 -3.82
C ARG A 70 12.03 -5.94 -5.04
N GLU A 71 12.87 -4.92 -5.01
CA GLU A 71 13.08 -3.99 -6.12
C GLU A 71 13.71 -4.72 -7.31
N ARG A 72 13.02 -4.73 -8.45
CA ARG A 72 13.46 -5.41 -9.69
C ARG A 72 13.73 -4.43 -10.84
N ARG A 73 13.53 -3.12 -10.63
CA ARG A 73 13.77 -2.09 -11.64
C ARG A 73 15.29 -1.97 -11.95
N PRO A 74 15.66 -1.75 -13.23
CA PRO A 74 17.05 -1.55 -13.64
C PRO A 74 17.76 -0.42 -12.86
N GLY A 75 19.06 -0.58 -12.60
CA GLY A 75 19.84 0.38 -11.81
C GLY A 75 19.85 1.81 -12.35
N LEU A 76 19.81 1.98 -13.68
CA LEU A 76 19.77 3.29 -14.34
C LEU A 76 18.50 4.07 -13.99
N ARG A 77 17.35 3.38 -14.01
CA ARG A 77 16.04 3.96 -13.68
C ARG A 77 15.93 4.30 -12.19
N ARG A 78 16.51 3.46 -11.32
CA ARG A 78 16.56 3.73 -9.86
C ARG A 78 17.35 4.99 -9.51
N LYS A 79 18.45 5.26 -10.22
CA LYS A 79 19.24 6.48 -10.01
C LYS A 79 18.46 7.73 -10.41
N ALA A 80 17.77 7.69 -11.55
CA ALA A 80 16.92 8.80 -11.99
C ALA A 80 15.76 9.04 -11.01
N GLU A 81 15.11 7.99 -10.51
CA GLU A 81 13.95 8.12 -9.63
C GLU A 81 14.31 8.65 -8.23
N ARG A 82 15.52 8.35 -7.72
CA ARG A 82 16.04 8.98 -6.48
C ARG A 82 16.24 10.49 -6.59
N VAL A 83 16.45 11.01 -7.80
CA VAL A 83 16.57 12.45 -8.03
C VAL A 83 15.19 13.12 -7.90
N PHE A 84 14.13 12.47 -8.40
CA PHE A 84 12.77 13.02 -8.37
C PHE A 84 12.04 12.76 -7.04
N HIS A 85 12.36 11.69 -6.32
CA HIS A 85 11.75 11.35 -5.04
C HIS A 85 12.81 11.07 -3.96
N PRO A 86 13.54 12.11 -3.50
CA PRO A 86 14.49 11.98 -2.41
C PRO A 86 13.72 11.72 -1.10
N LEU A 87 13.64 10.45 -0.69
CA LEU A 87 13.07 10.08 0.62
C LEU A 87 13.91 10.65 1.79
N GLY A 88 15.19 10.93 1.55
CA GLY A 88 16.15 11.49 2.51
C GLY A 88 16.29 13.02 2.44
N THR A 89 15.22 13.77 2.20
CA THR A 89 15.26 15.23 2.40
C THR A 89 15.35 15.58 3.87
N VAL A 90 16.01 16.70 4.20
CA VAL A 90 16.08 17.23 5.57
C VAL A 90 14.67 17.44 6.14
N GLY A 91 13.72 17.88 5.32
CA GLY A 91 12.31 18.02 5.71
C GLY A 91 11.66 16.71 6.16
N ASN A 92 11.88 15.62 5.43
CA ASN A 92 11.37 14.30 5.84
C ASN A 92 12.02 13.81 7.14
N ALA A 93 13.33 14.04 7.30
CA ALA A 93 14.03 13.68 8.53
C ALA A 93 13.51 14.46 9.75
N LEU A 94 13.30 15.76 9.60
CA LEU A 94 12.70 16.61 10.64
C LEU A 94 11.26 16.20 10.95
N PHE A 95 10.45 15.90 9.92
CA PHE A 95 9.08 15.43 10.11
C PHE A 95 9.03 14.10 10.88
N MET A 96 9.86 13.13 10.48
CA MET A 96 9.96 11.84 11.18
C MET A 96 10.47 12.02 12.61
N GLY A 97 11.45 12.89 12.83
CA GLY A 97 11.96 13.24 14.16
C GLY A 97 10.88 13.88 15.05
N ALA A 98 10.10 14.82 14.51
CA ALA A 98 9.00 15.46 15.22
C ALA A 98 7.90 14.46 15.62
N VAL A 99 7.45 13.62 14.68
CA VAL A 99 6.46 12.56 14.95
C VAL A 99 6.97 11.60 16.04
N THR A 100 8.23 11.17 15.94
CA THR A 100 8.85 10.28 16.93
C THR A 100 8.90 10.93 18.31
N THR A 101 9.27 12.21 18.36
CA THR A 101 9.35 12.97 19.61
C THR A 101 7.98 13.10 20.28
N VAL A 102 6.93 13.36 19.51
CA VAL A 102 5.55 13.43 20.01
C VAL A 102 5.08 12.07 20.55
N ILE A 103 5.37 10.97 19.85
CA ILE A 103 5.00 9.63 20.33
C ILE A 103 5.73 9.32 21.63
N CYS A 104 7.04 9.57 21.68
CA CYS A 104 7.85 9.33 22.88
C CYS A 104 7.40 10.18 24.06
N SER A 105 7.03 11.44 23.84
CA SER A 105 6.54 12.32 24.91
C SER A 105 5.21 11.85 25.47
N VAL A 106 4.28 11.40 24.61
CA VAL A 106 3.00 10.80 25.06
C VAL A 106 3.25 9.54 25.90
N VAL A 107 4.12 8.64 25.43
CA VAL A 107 4.48 7.42 26.17
C VAL A 107 5.14 7.76 27.51
N LEU A 108 6.06 8.74 27.54
CA LEU A 108 6.71 9.20 28.77
C LEU A 108 5.71 9.77 29.76
N ILE A 109 4.77 10.61 29.32
CA ILE A 109 3.73 11.18 30.18
C ILE A 109 2.87 10.07 30.80
N ILE A 110 2.43 9.09 29.99
CA ILE A 110 1.66 7.93 30.48
C ILE A 110 2.47 7.16 31.53
N ALA A 111 3.76 6.90 31.27
CA ALA A 111 4.64 6.20 32.20
C ALA A 111 4.83 6.95 33.53
N LEU A 112 4.99 8.28 33.47
CA LEU A 112 5.12 9.13 34.66
C LEU A 112 3.84 9.14 35.49
N ILE A 113 2.67 9.25 34.86
CA ILE A 113 1.38 9.16 35.55
C ILE A 113 1.24 7.79 36.23
N TYR A 114 1.55 6.71 35.52
CA TYR A 114 1.48 5.37 36.09
C TYR A 114 2.42 5.19 37.28
N SER A 115 3.66 5.67 37.16
CA SER A 115 4.64 5.68 38.25
C SER A 115 4.15 6.48 39.46
N SER A 116 3.49 7.61 39.25
CA SER A 116 2.91 8.44 40.32
C SER A 116 1.74 7.77 41.03
N ILE A 117 1.02 6.85 40.36
CA ILE A 117 -0.09 6.11 40.96
C ILE A 117 0.43 4.89 41.73
N LEU A 118 1.49 4.23 41.23
CA LEU A 118 2.03 3.01 41.83
C LEU A 118 2.87 3.25 43.09
N VAL A 119 3.41 4.46 43.24
CA VAL A 119 4.19 4.90 44.41
C VAL A 119 3.40 6.00 45.12
N PRO A 120 2.44 5.66 46.01
CA PRO A 120 1.79 6.63 46.89
C PRO A 120 2.72 7.13 48.00
#